data_AF-A0A924TQ17-F1
#
_entry.id   AF-A0A924TQ17-F1
#
_cell.length_a   1.000
_cell.length_b   1.000
_cell.length_c   1.000
_cell.angle_alpha   90.00
_cell.angle_beta   90.00
_cell.angle_gamma   90.00
#
_symmetry.space_group_name_H-M   'P 1'
#
loop_
_entity.id
_entity.type
_entity.pdbx_description
1 polymer ?
#
loop_
_entity_poly.entity_id
_entity_poly.type
_entity_poly.pdbx_seq_one_letter_code
_entity_poly.pdbx_strand_id
1 'polypeptide(L)' 'MATHNADNERIKRRYFVFLKEAKRQSEDSVDAVAKALARFEAATRYRDFKAFHFEQAVAFKKHLAEQNSLT' A
#
# COMPACT_ATOMS: atom_id res chain seq x y z
N MET A 1 12.19 13.40 8.32
CA MET A 1 11.59 12.88 7.07
C MET A 1 10.17 12.45 7.38
N ALA A 2 9.16 12.88 6.62
CA ALA A 2 7.77 12.55 6.92
C ALA A 2 7.56 11.03 6.75
N THR A 3 7.27 10.34 7.84
CA THR A 3 7.04 8.88 7.87
C THR A 3 5.59 8.50 7.64
N HIS A 4 4.67 9.48 7.54
CA HIS A 4 3.24 9.25 7.39
C HIS A 4 2.58 10.38 6.59
N ASN A 5 1.57 10.02 5.79
CA ASN A 5 0.68 10.94 5.11
C ASN A 5 -0.74 10.77 5.69
N ALA A 6 -1.26 11.81 6.35
CA ALA A 6 -2.54 11.73 7.06
C ALA A 6 -3.72 11.45 6.12
N ASP A 7 -3.67 11.91 4.87
CA ASP A 7 -4.72 11.64 3.89
C ASP A 7 -4.68 10.20 3.40
N ASN A 8 -3.49 9.62 3.23
CA ASN A 8 -3.34 8.20 2.94
C ASN A 8 -3.91 7.34 4.06
N GLU A 9 -3.66 7.68 5.34
CA GLU A 9 -4.23 6.94 6.48
C GLU A 9 -5.76 6.96 6.47
N ARG A 10 -6.38 8.10 6.13
CA ARG A 10 -7.84 8.21 5.99
C ARG A 10 -8.36 7.31 4.87
N ILE A 11 -7.68 7.27 3.73
CA ILE A 11 -8.03 6.41 2.60
C ILE A 11 -7.90 4.92 2.99
N LYS A 12 -6.79 4.51 3.61
CA LYS A 12 -6.57 3.13 4.07
C LYS A 12 -7.65 2.66 5.02
N ARG A 13 -8.00 3.47 6.03
CA ARG A 13 -9.07 3.14 7.00
C ARG A 13 -10.40 2.85 6.31
N ARG A 14 -10.82 3.70 5.37
CA ARG A 14 -12.06 3.48 4.59
C ARG A 14 -11.97 2.22 3.73
N TYR A 15 -10.82 1.99 3.11
CA TYR A 15 -10.60 0.82 2.27
C TYR A 15 -10.61 -0.49 3.07
N PHE A 16 -9.99 -0.53 4.25
CA PHE A 16 -9.98 -1.72 5.10
C PHE A 16 -11.38 -2.07 5.62
N VAL A 17 -12.19 -1.07 6.00
CA VAL A 17 -13.60 -1.29 6.34
C VAL A 17 -14.35 -1.87 5.15
N PHE A 18 -14.14 -1.34 3.93
CA PHE A 18 -14.76 -1.90 2.72
C PHE A 18 -14.35 -3.37 2.48
N LEU A 19 -13.08 -3.71 2.65
CA LEU A 19 -12.60 -5.08 2.48
C LEU A 19 -13.22 -6.05 3.50
N LYS A 20 -13.31 -5.63 4.77
CA LYS A 20 -13.90 -6.43 5.83
C LYS A 20 -15.41 -6.59 5.66
N GLU A 21 -16.13 -5.49 5.50
CA GLU A 21 -17.59 -5.49 5.55
C GLU A 21 -18.23 -5.87 4.21
N ALA A 22 -17.83 -5.20 3.12
CA ALA A 22 -18.46 -5.41 1.82
C ALA A 22 -17.90 -6.61 1.07
N LYS A 23 -16.58 -6.84 1.16
CA LYS A 23 -15.93 -7.99 0.50
C LYS A 23 -15.83 -9.23 1.39
N ARG A 24 -16.19 -9.13 2.68
CA ARG A 24 -16.14 -10.24 3.65
C ARG A 24 -14.78 -10.94 3.70
N GLN A 25 -13.71 -10.17 3.50
CA GLN A 25 -12.36 -10.71 3.61
C GLN A 25 -12.04 -11.04 5.07
N SER A 26 -11.24 -12.10 5.27
CA SER A 26 -10.71 -12.43 6.59
C SER A 26 -9.78 -11.33 7.09
N GLU A 27 -9.60 -11.25 8.41
CA GLU A 27 -8.67 -10.30 9.02
C GLU A 27 -7.24 -10.51 8.49
N ASP A 28 -6.81 -11.76 8.34
CA ASP A 28 -5.52 -12.11 7.73
C ASP A 28 -5.34 -11.54 6.31
N SER A 29 -6.41 -11.55 5.51
CA SER A 29 -6.37 -11.00 4.14
C SER A 29 -6.23 -9.48 4.18
N VAL A 30 -6.98 -8.82 5.07
CA VAL A 30 -6.89 -7.36 5.26
C VAL A 30 -5.50 -6.96 5.76
N ASP A 31 -4.92 -7.74 6.68
CA ASP A 31 -3.57 -7.52 7.20
C ASP A 31 -2.50 -7.71 6.12
N ALA A 32 -2.65 -8.71 5.25
CA ALA A 32 -1.77 -8.88 4.09
C ALA A 32 -1.84 -7.68 3.14
N VAL A 33 -3.04 -7.15 2.88
CA VAL A 33 -3.23 -5.92 2.09
C VAL A 33 -2.61 -4.72 2.79
N ALA A 34 -2.78 -4.56 4.10
CA ALA A 34 -2.18 -3.48 4.87
C ALA A 34 -0.64 -3.50 4.80
N LYS A 35 -0.02 -4.69 4.91
CA LYS A 35 1.42 -4.88 4.72
C LYS A 35 1.87 -4.49 3.31
N ALA A 36 1.11 -4.87 2.29
CA ALA A 36 1.42 -4.52 0.90
C ALA A 36 1.36 -3.01 0.66
N LEU A 37 0.32 -2.33 1.17
CA LEU A 37 0.18 -0.88 1.08
C LEU A 37 1.30 -0.14 1.83
N ALA A 38 1.71 -0.61 3.01
CA ALA A 38 2.82 -0.01 3.75
C ALA A 38 4.15 -0.08 2.96
N ARG A 39 4.42 -1.20 2.29
CA ARG A 39 5.58 -1.34 1.40
C ARG A 39 5.51 -0.38 0.21
N PHE A 40 4.33 -0.22 -0.38
CA PHE A 40 4.12 0.71 -1.50
C PHE A 40 4.32 2.17 -1.08
N GLU A 41 3.81 2.57 0.09
CA GLU A 41 4.05 3.91 0.64
C GLU A 41 5.52 4.17 0.90
N ALA A 42 6.25 3.21 1.47
CA ALA A 42 7.69 3.34 1.67
C ALA A 42 8.44 3.53 0.33
N ALA A 43 8.12 2.74 -0.68
CA ALA A 43 8.73 2.84 -2.01
C ALA A 43 8.42 4.17 -2.73
N THR A 44 7.24 4.74 -2.48
CA THR A 44 6.81 6.03 -3.06
C THR A 44 7.08 7.24 -2.17
N ARG A 45 7.77 7.04 -1.04
CA ARG A 45 8.07 8.07 -0.03
C ARG A 45 6.83 8.78 0.50
N TYR A 46 5.77 8.00 0.78
CA TYR A 46 4.49 8.46 1.35
C TYR A 46 3.78 9.54 0.51
N ARG A 47 3.96 9.48 -0.82
CA ARG A 47 3.21 10.33 -1.75
C ARG A 47 1.70 10.06 -1.60
N ASP A 48 0.89 11.10 -1.80
CA ASP A 48 -0.57 10.99 -1.73
C ASP A 48 -1.08 9.95 -2.73
N PHE A 49 -1.92 9.02 -2.29
CA PHE A 49 -2.57 8.04 -3.17
C PHE A 49 -3.41 8.68 -4.27
N LYS A 50 -3.92 9.90 -4.07
CA LYS A 50 -4.63 10.66 -5.11
C LYS A 50 -3.71 11.06 -6.27
N ALA A 51 -2.40 11.14 -6.03
CA ALA A 51 -1.39 11.38 -7.05
C ALA A 51 -0.84 10.07 -7.65
N PHE A 52 -1.58 8.97 -7.50
CA PHE A 52 -1.22 7.69 -8.09
C PHE A 52 -1.13 7.80 -9.62
N HIS A 53 -0.02 7.30 -10.17
CA HIS A 53 0.17 7.11 -11.59
C HIS A 53 0.69 5.69 -11.82
N PHE A 54 0.24 5.02 -12.88
CA PHE A 54 0.52 3.59 -13.09
C PHE A 54 2.03 3.28 -13.14
N GLU A 55 2.85 4.22 -13.59
CA GLU A 55 4.32 4.11 -13.59
C GLU A 55 4.90 3.86 -12.20
N GLN A 56 4.28 4.40 -11.14
CA GLN A 56 4.67 4.14 -9.75
C GLN A 56 4.52 2.66 -9.40
N ALA A 57 3.45 2.01 -9.89
CA ALA A 57 3.23 0.58 -9.69
C ALA A 57 4.22 -0.26 -10.50
N VAL A 58 4.57 0.17 -11.72
CA VAL A 58 5.60 -0.49 -12.55
C VAL A 58 6.97 -0.42 -11.86
N ALA A 59 7.37 0.77 -11.39
CA ALA A 59 8.61 0.97 -10.66
C ALA A 59 8.64 0.16 -9.35
N PHE A 60 7.53 0.14 -8.61
CA PHE A 60 7.40 -0.65 -7.38
C PHE A 60 7.58 -2.15 -7.63
N LYS A 61 6.98 -2.71 -8.69
CA LYS A 61 7.17 -4.12 -9.05
C LYS A 61 8.63 -4.45 -9.39
N LYS A 62 9.33 -3.56 -10.12
CA LYS A 62 10.76 -3.72 -10.41
C LYS A 62 11.59 -3.73 -9.13
N HIS A 63 11.35 -2.76 -8.24
CA HIS A 63 12.03 -2.68 -6.94
C HIS A 63 11.79 -3.93 -6.08
N LEU A 64 10.57 -4.48 -6.05
CA LEU A 64 10.28 -5.72 -5.34
C LEU A 64 11.05 -6.93 -5.92
N ALA A 65 11.14 -7.03 -7.25
CA ALA A 65 11.87 -8.11 -7.91
C ALA A 65 13.38 -8.06 -7.59
N GLU A 66 13.96 -6.85 -7.57
CA GLU A 66 15.36 -6.63 -7.18
C GLU A 66 15.60 -7.03 -5.73
N GLN A 67 14.75 -6.60 -4.80
CA GLN A 67 14.87 -6.97 -3.37
C GLN A 67 14.77 -8.48 -3.13
N ASN A 68 13.92 -9.19 -3.87
CA ASN A 68 13.75 -10.64 -3.74
C ASN A 68 14.87 -11.46 -4.40
N SER A 69 15.66 -10.83 -5.27
CA SER A 69 16.83 -11.45 -5.91
C SER A 69 18.12 -11.35 -5.07
N LEU A 70 18.09 -10.51 -4.02
CA LEU A 70 19.20 -10.22 -3.12
C LEU A 70 19.15 -11.02 -1.80
N THR A 71 18.21 -11.96 -1.69
CA THR A 71 17.99 -12.88 -0.56
C THR A 71 18.03 -14.31 -1.02
#